data_AF-A0A2B8BPY2-F1
#
_entry.id   AF-A0A2B8BPY2-F1
#
_cell.length_a   1.000
_cell.length_b   1.000
_cell.length_c   1.000
_cell.angle_alpha   90.00
_cell.angle_beta   90.00
_cell.angle_gamma   90.00
#
_symmetry.space_group_name_H-M   'P 1'
#
loop_
_entity.id
_entity.type
_entity.pdbx_description
1 polymer ?
#
loop_
_entity_poly.entity_id
_entity_poly.type
_entity_poly.pdbx_seq_one_letter_code
_entity_poly.pdbx_strand_id
1 'polypeptide(L)'
;MPRRPKNQHQDPVEKDFIDALERLRNRQPQHPDLAKKAKLGTLQINVTTVAQEAGRSRTLIGMDDCRYPRVRAAILAEKADVASVVETRTAEDVIRRLRDDRAALAASLRASESENAALLLRLRDVERAAQREIGIAERRATNGQGGRARTGLNTGASQVIPLR
;
A
#
# COMPACT_ATOMS: atom_id res chain seq x y z
N MET A 1 1.27 30.89 -56.42
CA MET A 1 1.57 29.56 -56.99
C MET A 1 1.23 28.48 -55.97
N PRO A 2 0.35 27.51 -56.27
CA PRO A 2 0.05 26.41 -55.34
C PRO A 2 1.20 25.39 -55.33
N ARG A 3 1.67 25.01 -54.13
CA ARG A 3 2.73 24.02 -53.95
C ARG A 3 2.17 22.63 -54.28
N ARG A 4 2.85 21.90 -55.17
CA ARG A 4 2.55 20.53 -55.58
C ARG A 4 2.48 19.60 -54.34
N PRO A 5 1.39 18.85 -54.10
CA PRO A 5 1.35 17.89 -53.01
C PRO A 5 2.36 16.78 -53.29
N LYS A 6 3.36 16.63 -52.42
CA LYS A 6 4.37 15.56 -52.55
C LYS A 6 3.71 14.23 -52.19
N ASN A 7 3.76 13.30 -53.14
CA ASN A 7 3.34 11.91 -52.97
C ASN A 7 3.92 11.31 -51.68
N GLN A 8 3.06 10.59 -50.98
CA GLN A 8 3.25 9.99 -49.65
C GLN A 8 4.15 8.74 -49.68
N HIS A 9 5.35 8.84 -50.25
CA HIS A 9 6.40 7.89 -49.86
C HIS A 9 6.86 8.32 -48.48
N GLN A 10 6.43 7.58 -47.45
CA GLN A 10 6.91 7.76 -46.08
C GLN A 10 8.43 7.77 -46.13
N ASP A 11 9.02 8.93 -45.83
CA ASP A 11 10.46 9.06 -45.73
C ASP A 11 10.92 8.06 -44.65
N PRO A 12 11.93 7.22 -44.89
CA PRO A 12 12.40 6.27 -43.87
C PRO A 12 12.69 6.95 -42.54
N VAL A 13 13.13 8.22 -42.57
CA VAL A 13 13.36 9.03 -41.37
C VAL A 13 12.06 9.39 -40.65
N GLU A 14 10.98 9.69 -41.37
CA GLU A 14 9.67 9.95 -40.74
C GLU A 14 9.15 8.69 -40.04
N LYS A 15 9.35 7.51 -40.65
CA LYS A 15 8.98 6.23 -40.06
C LYS A 15 9.77 5.94 -38.78
N ASP A 16 11.10 6.16 -38.78
CA ASP A 16 11.93 6.00 -37.58
C ASP A 16 11.40 6.79 -36.38
N PHE A 17 10.92 8.03 -36.61
CA PHE A 17 10.35 8.86 -35.57
C PHE A 17 8.98 8.36 -35.08
N ILE A 18 8.13 7.85 -35.99
CA ILE A 18 6.83 7.29 -35.63
C ILE A 18 7.02 6.02 -34.80
N ASP A 19 7.89 5.11 -35.26
CA ASP A 19 8.21 3.87 -34.55
C ASP A 19 8.80 4.17 -33.16
N ALA A 20 9.68 5.18 -33.06
CA ALA A 20 10.22 5.64 -31.78
C ALA A 20 9.13 6.21 -30.84
N LEU A 21 8.18 6.98 -31.37
CA LEU A 21 7.06 7.51 -30.60
C LEU A 21 6.17 6.38 -30.06
N GLU A 22 5.90 5.36 -30.88
CA GLU A 22 5.13 4.18 -30.46
C GLU A 22 5.84 3.37 -29.37
N ARG A 23 7.16 3.15 -29.49
CA ARG A 23 7.96 2.52 -28.43
C ARG A 23 7.87 3.27 -27.11
N LEU A 24 7.91 4.61 -27.16
CA LEU A 24 7.79 5.45 -25.98
C LEU A 24 6.38 5.40 -25.36
N ARG A 25 5.33 5.39 -26.18
CA ARG A 25 3.94 5.18 -25.72
C ARG A 25 3.79 3.84 -24.99
N ASN A 26 4.38 2.79 -25.54
CA ASN A 26 4.36 1.44 -24.97
C ASN A 26 5.32 1.26 -23.78
N ARG A 27 6.04 2.30 -23.34
CA ARG A 27 7.06 2.26 -22.29
C ARG A 27 8.17 1.21 -22.53
N GLN A 28 8.47 0.93 -23.80
CA GLN A 28 9.53 0.02 -24.23
C GLN A 28 10.61 0.76 -25.05
N PRO A 29 11.32 1.74 -24.46
CA PRO A 29 12.41 2.42 -25.14
C PRO A 29 13.61 1.49 -25.33
N GLN A 30 14.27 1.62 -26.48
CA GLN A 30 15.51 0.94 -26.81
C GLN A 30 16.73 1.71 -26.31
N HIS A 31 16.64 3.04 -26.19
CA HIS A 31 17.76 3.83 -25.69
C HIS A 31 17.99 3.55 -24.20
N PRO A 32 19.21 3.19 -23.76
CA PRO A 32 19.48 2.72 -22.39
C PRO A 32 19.09 3.74 -21.31
N ASP A 33 19.33 5.03 -21.55
CA ASP A 33 18.94 6.07 -20.58
C ASP A 33 17.43 6.30 -20.50
N LEU A 34 16.71 6.14 -21.62
CA LEU A 34 15.26 6.22 -21.63
C LEU A 34 14.65 4.98 -20.98
N ALA A 35 15.26 3.80 -21.15
CA ALA A 35 14.89 2.58 -20.44
C ALA A 35 15.04 2.70 -18.92
N LYS A 36 16.11 3.36 -18.44
CA LYS A 36 16.25 3.68 -17.01
C LYS A 36 15.11 4.59 -16.53
N LYS A 37 14.80 5.65 -17.27
CA LYS A 37 13.70 6.58 -16.93
C LYS A 37 12.32 5.90 -16.97
N ALA A 38 12.10 4.99 -17.92
CA ALA A 38 10.88 4.19 -18.02
C ALA A 38 10.70 3.31 -16.79
N LYS A 39 11.77 2.62 -16.34
CA LYS A 39 11.77 1.81 -15.11
C LYS A 39 11.47 2.63 -13.86
N LEU A 40 11.95 3.87 -13.80
CA LEU A 40 11.70 4.80 -12.70
C LEU A 40 10.32 5.48 -12.77
N GLY A 41 9.55 5.27 -13.84
CA GLY A 41 8.26 5.94 -14.05
C GLY A 41 8.36 7.44 -14.32
N THR A 42 9.56 7.95 -14.64
CA THR A 42 9.84 9.38 -14.85
C THR A 42 10.05 9.73 -16.34
N LEU A 43 9.80 8.78 -17.24
CA LEU A 43 9.91 9.01 -18.67
C LEU A 43 8.82 9.96 -19.15
N GLN A 44 9.23 11.10 -19.70
CA GLN A 44 8.35 12.06 -20.36
C GLN A 44 8.52 11.99 -21.86
N ILE A 45 7.41 11.95 -22.61
CA ILE A 45 7.42 11.98 -24.07
C ILE A 45 7.55 13.43 -24.52
N ASN A 46 8.68 13.76 -25.17
CA ASN A 46 8.91 15.07 -25.76
C ASN A 46 9.79 14.96 -27.01
N VAL A 47 9.99 16.07 -27.72
CA VAL A 47 10.81 16.11 -28.95
C VAL A 47 12.22 15.56 -28.73
N THR A 48 12.85 15.89 -27.60
CA THR A 48 14.21 15.43 -27.31
C THR A 48 14.28 13.93 -27.03
N THR A 49 13.33 13.36 -26.30
CA THR A 49 13.31 11.91 -26.03
C THR A 49 12.97 11.11 -27.27
N VAL A 50 12.05 11.60 -28.11
CA VAL A 50 11.69 10.94 -29.37
C VAL A 50 12.86 10.98 -30.35
N ALA A 51 13.56 12.10 -30.46
CA ALA A 51 14.77 12.20 -31.29
C ALA A 51 15.90 11.28 -30.81
N GLN A 52 16.10 11.22 -29.48
CA GLN A 52 17.09 10.34 -28.86
C GLN A 52 16.76 8.86 -29.06
N GLU A 53 15.49 8.48 -28.94
CA GLU A 53 15.01 7.10 -29.17
C GLU A 53 15.10 6.69 -30.65
N ALA A 54 14.88 7.63 -31.57
CA ALA A 54 15.04 7.40 -33.01
C ALA A 54 16.51 7.43 -33.48
N GLY A 55 17.44 7.90 -32.64
CA GLY A 55 18.84 8.11 -33.03
C GLY A 55 19.01 9.18 -34.12
N ARG A 56 18.11 10.18 -34.16
CA ARG A 56 18.08 11.22 -35.20
C ARG A 56 18.23 12.62 -34.60
N SER A 57 18.57 13.59 -35.44
CA SER A 57 18.71 14.98 -34.99
C SER A 57 17.36 15.56 -34.53
N ARG A 58 17.35 16.13 -33.32
CA ARG A 58 16.20 16.87 -32.77
C ARG A 58 15.72 18.03 -33.64
N THR A 59 16.60 18.61 -34.46
CA THR A 59 16.24 19.75 -35.33
C THR A 59 15.22 19.39 -36.40
N LEU A 60 15.13 18.11 -36.78
CA LEU A 60 14.19 17.61 -37.79
C LEU A 60 12.73 17.66 -37.33
N ILE A 61 12.49 17.68 -36.02
CA ILE A 61 11.16 17.66 -35.40
C ILE A 61 10.96 18.75 -34.34
N GLY A 62 11.99 19.54 -34.01
CA GLY A 62 11.98 20.46 -32.88
C GLY A 62 11.62 21.91 -33.18
N MET A 63 11.75 22.37 -34.43
CA MET A 63 11.38 23.73 -34.82
C MET A 63 9.93 23.82 -35.30
N ASP A 64 9.37 25.04 -35.37
CA ASP A 64 7.98 25.23 -35.82
C ASP A 64 7.80 24.92 -37.32
N ASP A 65 8.77 25.30 -38.15
CA ASP A 65 8.84 24.93 -39.57
C ASP A 65 9.79 23.73 -39.77
N CYS A 66 9.59 22.67 -38.99
CA CYS A 66 10.43 21.48 -39.07
C CYS A 66 10.12 20.63 -40.31
N ARG A 67 11.06 19.75 -40.68
CA ARG A 67 10.93 18.89 -41.85
C ARG A 67 9.76 17.91 -41.74
N TYR A 68 9.44 17.48 -40.52
CA TYR A 68 8.39 16.51 -40.22
C TYR A 68 7.35 17.10 -39.25
N PRO A 69 6.49 18.01 -39.72
CA PRO A 69 5.51 18.70 -38.87
C PRO A 69 4.44 17.74 -38.32
N ARG A 70 4.14 16.65 -39.03
CA ARG A 70 3.16 15.62 -38.58
C ARG A 70 3.62 14.92 -37.32
N VAL A 71 4.90 14.53 -37.28
CA VAL A 71 5.51 13.91 -36.10
C VAL A 71 5.52 14.89 -34.93
N ARG A 72 5.89 16.15 -35.17
CA ARG A 72 5.86 17.20 -34.13
C ARG A 72 4.46 17.37 -33.54
N ALA A 73 3.42 17.41 -34.37
CA ALA A 73 2.04 17.52 -33.91
C ALA A 73 1.63 16.31 -33.03
N ALA A 74 2.02 15.10 -33.41
CA ALA A 74 1.75 13.90 -32.62
C ALA A 74 2.44 13.93 -31.25
N ILE A 75 3.70 14.40 -31.18
CA ILE A 75 4.44 14.56 -29.91
C ILE A 75 3.78 15.63 -29.02
N LEU A 76 3.30 16.72 -29.61
CA LEU A 76 2.64 17.79 -28.84
C LEU A 76 1.27 17.37 -28.30
N ALA A 77 0.53 16.54 -29.03
CA ALA A 77 -0.72 15.96 -28.55
C ALA A 77 -0.49 15.14 -27.25
N GLU A 78 0.51 14.25 -27.27
CA GLU A 78 0.88 13.46 -26.07
C GLU A 78 1.28 14.34 -24.88
N LYS A 79 1.98 15.44 -25.14
CA LYS A 79 2.37 16.39 -24.09
C LYS A 79 1.16 17.13 -23.51
N ALA A 80 0.17 17.48 -24.35
CA ALA A 80 -1.05 18.15 -23.93
C ALA A 80 -1.94 17.23 -23.08
N ASP A 81 -2.04 15.95 -23.44
CA ASP A 81 -2.83 14.97 -22.69
C ASP A 81 -2.28 14.79 -21.27
N VAL A 82 -0.95 14.72 -21.11
CA VAL A 82 -0.31 14.63 -19.78
C VAL A 82 -0.47 15.91 -18.96
N ALA A 83 -0.48 17.08 -19.62
CA ALA A 83 -0.68 18.37 -18.94
C ALA A 83 -2.10 18.54 -18.38
N SER A 84 -3.10 17.87 -18.96
CA SER A 84 -4.50 17.95 -18.50
C SER A 84 -4.78 17.15 -17.22
N VAL A 85 -3.96 16.13 -16.91
CA VAL A 85 -4.15 15.23 -15.76
C VAL A 85 -3.40 15.71 -14.52
N VAL A 86 -2.37 16.53 -14.71
CA VAL A 86 -1.61 17.11 -13.59
C VAL A 86 -2.20 18.49 -13.28
N GLU A 87 -3.30 18.51 -12.51
CA GLU A 87 -3.51 19.64 -11.61
C GLU A 87 -2.17 19.87 -10.91
N THR A 88 -1.56 21.03 -11.15
CA THR A 88 -0.28 21.42 -10.55
C THR A 88 -0.45 21.53 -9.04
N ARG A 89 -0.47 20.39 -8.36
CA ARG A 89 -0.18 20.31 -6.93
C ARG A 89 1.29 20.61 -6.85
N THR A 90 1.61 21.83 -6.47
CA THR A 90 2.98 22.22 -6.14
C THR A 90 3.55 21.19 -5.16
N ALA A 91 4.86 20.96 -5.21
CA ALA A 91 5.51 20.02 -4.29
C ALA A 91 5.16 20.37 -2.82
N GLU A 92 4.98 21.65 -2.52
CA GLU A 92 4.52 22.17 -1.23
C GLU A 92 3.12 21.69 -0.84
N ASP A 93 2.16 21.72 -1.76
CA ASP A 93 0.80 21.21 -1.50
C ASP A 93 0.79 19.70 -1.25
N VAL A 94 1.63 18.95 -1.97
CA VAL A 94 1.79 17.51 -1.75
C VAL A 94 2.41 17.24 -0.38
N ILE A 95 3.47 17.97 -0.02
CA ILE A 95 4.14 17.84 1.28
C ILE A 95 3.17 18.20 2.42
N ARG A 96 2.37 19.26 2.27
CA ARG A 96 1.37 19.66 3.28
C ARG A 96 0.36 18.54 3.51
N ARG A 97 -0.27 18.04 2.43
CA ARG A 97 -1.24 16.93 2.53
C ARG A 97 -0.63 15.69 3.16
N LEU A 98 0.58 15.29 2.76
CA LEU A 98 1.25 14.12 3.34
C LEU A 98 1.53 14.29 4.85
N ARG A 99 1.80 15.52 5.31
CA ARG A 99 1.96 15.80 6.75
C ARG A 99 0.63 15.72 7.47
N ASP A 100 -0.43 16.26 6.89
CA ASP A 100 -1.79 16.22 7.45
C ASP A 100 -2.28 14.77 7.56
N ASP A 101 -2.12 13.98 6.50
CA ASP A 101 -2.48 12.56 6.46
C ASP A 101 -1.69 11.76 7.50
N ARG A 102 -0.38 12.01 7.61
CA ARG A 102 0.46 11.37 8.63
C ARG A 102 0.00 11.72 10.04
N ALA A 103 -0.36 12.97 10.30
CA ALA A 103 -0.85 13.41 11.60
C ALA A 103 -2.18 12.73 11.93
N ALA A 104 -3.12 12.67 10.98
CA ALA A 104 -4.40 12.00 11.14
C ALA A 104 -4.24 10.49 11.40
N LEU A 105 -3.39 9.82 10.61
CA LEU A 105 -3.08 8.40 10.78
C LEU A 105 -2.44 8.10 12.14
N ALA A 106 -1.48 8.93 12.57
CA ALA A 106 -0.84 8.77 13.87
C ALA A 106 -1.82 8.96 15.03
N ALA A 107 -2.78 9.89 14.91
CA ALA A 107 -3.83 10.08 15.91
C ALA A 107 -4.76 8.86 15.99
N SER A 108 -5.19 8.32 14.84
CA SER A 108 -6.02 7.11 14.79
C SER A 108 -5.31 5.90 15.39
N LEU A 109 -4.02 5.73 15.09
CA LEU A 109 -3.22 4.64 15.65
C LEU A 109 -3.13 4.74 17.18
N ARG A 110 -2.83 5.92 17.74
CA ARG A 110 -2.78 6.12 19.19
C ARG A 110 -4.11 5.85 19.88
N ALA A 111 -5.23 6.23 19.27
CA ALA A 111 -6.56 5.94 19.80
C ALA A 111 -6.79 4.43 19.86
N SER A 112 -6.52 3.72 18.76
CA SER A 112 -6.63 2.26 18.69
C SER A 112 -5.71 1.55 19.70
N GLU A 113 -4.46 1.99 19.84
CA GLU A 113 -3.52 1.46 20.83
C GLU A 113 -4.02 1.65 22.26
N SER A 114 -4.61 2.80 22.56
CA SER A 114 -5.18 3.10 23.89
C SER A 114 -6.38 2.22 24.20
N GLU A 115 -7.27 2.02 23.22
CA GLU A 115 -8.41 1.11 23.34
C GLU A 115 -7.97 -0.34 23.54
N ASN A 116 -7.00 -0.80 22.74
CA ASN A 116 -6.42 -2.14 22.87
C ASN A 116 -5.76 -2.35 24.24
N ALA A 117 -5.00 -1.37 24.75
CA ALA A 117 -4.41 -1.43 26.07
C ALA A 117 -5.49 -1.54 27.16
N ALA A 118 -6.58 -0.78 27.06
CA ALA A 118 -7.70 -0.87 28.00
C ALA A 118 -8.39 -2.24 27.95
N LEU A 119 -8.56 -2.83 26.77
CA LEU A 119 -9.11 -4.17 26.61
C LEU A 119 -8.21 -5.25 27.23
N LEU A 120 -6.90 -5.16 27.01
CA LEU A 120 -5.93 -6.10 27.59
C LEU A 120 -5.94 -6.06 29.13
N LEU A 121 -6.06 -4.87 29.72
CA LEU A 121 -6.18 -4.75 31.18
C LEU A 121 -7.46 -5.40 31.70
N ARG A 122 -8.60 -5.17 31.03
CA ARG A 122 -9.88 -5.81 31.39
C ARG A 122 -9.82 -7.33 31.28
N LEU A 123 -9.24 -7.85 30.21
CA LEU A 123 -9.05 -9.30 30.03
C LEU A 123 -8.23 -9.90 31.17
N ARG A 124 -7.14 -9.24 31.55
CA ARG A 124 -6.29 -9.68 32.67
C ARG A 124 -7.04 -9.73 33.99
N ASP A 125 -7.93 -8.77 34.26
CA ASP A 125 -8.70 -8.74 35.49
C ASP A 125 -9.77 -9.85 35.52
N VAL A 126 -10.38 -10.14 34.38
CA VAL A 126 -11.30 -11.28 34.20
C VAL A 126 -10.56 -12.61 34.41
N GLU A 127 -9.40 -12.79 33.79
CA GLU A 127 -8.58 -14.00 33.96
C GLU A 127 -8.21 -14.23 35.43
N ARG A 128 -7.78 -13.18 36.13
CA ARG A 128 -7.46 -13.25 37.55
C ARG A 128 -8.69 -13.60 38.40
N ALA A 129 -9.86 -13.07 38.07
CA ALA A 129 -11.10 -13.39 38.77
C ALA A 129 -11.48 -14.87 38.58
N ALA A 130 -11.44 -15.35 37.34
CA ALA A 130 -11.70 -16.75 37.02
C ALA A 130 -10.72 -17.68 37.74
N GLN A 131 -9.41 -17.36 37.76
CA GLN A 131 -8.41 -18.15 38.50
C GLN A 131 -8.69 -18.20 40.00
N ARG A 132 -9.15 -17.08 40.60
CA ARG A 132 -9.54 -17.07 42.01
C ARG A 132 -10.74 -17.97 42.28
N GLU A 133 -11.76 -17.93 41.42
CA GLU A 133 -12.94 -18.79 41.54
C GLU A 133 -12.60 -20.27 41.40
N ILE A 134 -11.76 -20.62 40.42
CA ILE A 134 -11.25 -21.98 40.24
C ILE A 134 -10.53 -22.45 41.50
N GLY A 135 -9.59 -21.65 42.02
CA GLY A 135 -8.86 -21.99 43.25
C GLY A 135 -9.76 -22.13 44.49
N ILE A 136 -10.83 -21.33 44.59
CA ILE A 136 -11.83 -21.47 45.67
C ILE A 136 -12.63 -22.77 45.50
N ALA A 137 -13.04 -23.10 44.27
CA ALA A 137 -13.77 -24.33 43.96
C ALA A 137 -12.92 -25.58 44.26
N GLU A 138 -11.64 -25.57 43.87
CA GLU A 138 -10.68 -26.63 44.17
C GLU A 138 -10.50 -26.84 45.69
N ARG A 139 -10.33 -25.75 46.46
CA ARG A 139 -10.23 -25.82 47.93
C ARG A 139 -11.50 -26.36 48.59
N ARG A 140 -12.68 -26.03 48.06
CA ARG A 140 -13.96 -26.57 48.55
C ARG A 140 -14.08 -28.06 48.24
N ALA A 141 -13.65 -28.51 47.06
CA ALA A 141 -13.66 -29.91 46.68
C ALA A 141 -12.73 -30.75 47.57
N THR A 142 -11.52 -30.26 47.86
CA THR A 142 -10.55 -30.97 48.71
C THR A 142 -10.96 -31.01 50.19
N ASN A 143 -11.44 -29.89 50.74
CA ASN A 143 -11.92 -29.84 52.13
C ASN A 143 -13.22 -30.64 52.35
N GLY A 144 -14.10 -30.72 51.35
CA GLY A 144 -15.32 -31.54 51.39
C GLY A 144 -15.06 -33.04 51.42
N GLN A 145 -13.93 -33.51 50.86
CA GLN A 145 -13.52 -34.92 50.93
C GLN A 145 -12.90 -35.29 52.29
N GLY A 146 -12.21 -34.38 52.97
CA GLY A 146 -11.61 -34.62 54.30
C GLY A 146 -12.61 -34.65 55.47
N GLY A 147 -13.76 -33.97 55.35
CA GLY A 147 -14.77 -33.89 56.41
C GLY A 147 -15.67 -35.13 56.54
N ARG A 148 -15.79 -35.96 55.49
CA ARG A 148 -16.60 -37.19 55.50
C ARG A 148 -15.89 -38.40 56.13
N ALA A 149 -14.58 -38.35 56.33
CA ALA A 149 -13.80 -39.48 56.84
C ALA A 149 -13.70 -39.54 58.39
N ARG A 150 -14.15 -38.52 59.13
CA ARG A 150 -13.96 -38.42 60.60
C ARG A 150 -15.22 -38.63 61.48
N THR A 151 -16.40 -38.85 60.89
CA THR A 151 -17.67 -38.92 61.64
C THR A 151 -18.31 -40.32 61.71
N GLY A 152 -17.56 -41.39 61.45
CA GLY A 152 -18.05 -42.76 61.62
C GLY A 152 -17.10 -43.61 62.43
N LEU A 153 -17.14 -43.52 63.76
CA LEU A 153 -16.59 -44.50 64.72
C LEU A 153 -16.94 -44.07 66.16
N ASN A 154 -18.22 -44.08 66.53
CA ASN A 154 -18.59 -44.24 67.95
C ASN A 154 -20.06 -44.72 68.10
N THR A 155 -20.27 -46.02 68.02
CA THR A 155 -21.55 -46.65 68.37
C THR A 155 -21.31 -47.75 69.40
N GLY A 156 -21.56 -47.39 70.67
CA GLY A 156 -22.25 -48.23 71.66
C GLY A 156 -21.54 -49.48 72.18
N ALA A 157 -20.76 -49.33 73.24
CA ALA A 157 -20.49 -50.43 74.17
C ALA A 157 -21.73 -50.67 75.05
N SER A 158 -22.45 -51.77 74.80
CA SER A 158 -23.52 -52.29 75.66
C SER A 158 -22.95 -52.79 76.99
N GLN A 159 -23.34 -52.16 78.10
CA GLN A 159 -23.19 -52.73 79.44
C GLN A 159 -24.39 -53.64 79.72
N VAL A 160 -24.11 -54.92 79.99
CA VAL A 160 -25.08 -55.90 80.49
C VAL A 160 -25.05 -55.83 82.02
N ILE A 161 -26.19 -55.49 82.63
CA ILE A 161 -26.41 -55.48 84.08
C ILE A 161 -27.10 -56.79 84.45
N PRO A 162 -26.57 -57.62 85.37
CA PRO A 162 -27.31 -58.76 85.90
C PRO A 162 -28.20 -58.34 87.08
N LEU A 163 -29.45 -58.78 87.07
CA LEU A 163 -30.40 -58.67 88.18
C LEU A 163 -30.34 -59.93 89.05
N ARG A 164 -30.14 -59.68 90.36
CA ARG A 164 -30.46 -60.46 91.57
C ARG A 164 -30.36 -61.99 91.53
#